data_AF-A0A7W0EP73-F1
#
_entry.id   AF-A0A7W0EP73-F1
#
_cell.length_a   1.000
_cell.length_b   1.000
_cell.length_c   1.000
_cell.angle_alpha   90.00
_cell.angle_beta   90.00
_cell.angle_gamma   90.00
#
_symmetry.space_group_name_H-M   'P 1'
#
loop_
_entity.id
_entity.type
_entity.pdbx_description
1 polymer ?
#
loop_
_entity_poly.entity_id
_entity_poly.type
_entity_poly.pdbx_seq_one_letter_code
_entity_poly.pdbx_strand_id
1 'polypeptide(L)'
;EGKPTLDEAETYEASAFLVECGRGVLPGGNAIEWDWKKVKSFGNKYPMILAGGLAPENISHAVSVSMPDAVDVSSGVESAPGQKDLGKVKSFLKAVSMCELKKTLRKIF
;
A
#
# COMPACT_ATOMS: atom_id res chain seq x y z
N GLU A 1 11.81 -21.20 -2.74
CA GLU A 1 10.94 -21.10 -1.55
C GLU A 1 9.86 -20.08 -1.84
N GLY A 2 8.60 -20.43 -1.55
CA GLY A 2 7.42 -19.78 -2.11
C GLY A 2 7.37 -18.29 -1.77
N LYS A 3 7.12 -17.45 -2.78
CA LYS A 3 6.73 -16.07 -2.51
C LYS A 3 5.27 -16.12 -2.06
N PRO A 4 4.92 -15.70 -0.83
CA PRO A 4 3.55 -15.78 -0.34
C PRO A 4 2.63 -15.08 -1.33
N THR A 5 1.58 -15.79 -1.75
CA THR A 5 0.58 -15.27 -2.69
C THR A 5 -0.69 -14.87 -1.96
N LEU A 6 -1.53 -14.08 -2.61
CA LEU A 6 -2.81 -13.67 -2.03
C LEU A 6 -3.76 -14.86 -1.78
N ASP A 7 -3.61 -15.93 -2.54
CA ASP A 7 -4.45 -17.13 -2.44
C ASP A 7 -4.12 -17.94 -1.17
N GLU A 8 -2.91 -17.78 -0.62
CA GLU A 8 -2.46 -18.44 0.60
C GLU A 8 -2.81 -17.66 1.86
N ALA A 9 -3.43 -16.48 1.76
CA ALA A 9 -3.68 -15.61 2.91
C ALA A 9 -4.46 -16.29 4.04
N GLU A 10 -5.38 -17.20 3.72
CA GLU A 10 -6.14 -17.97 4.72
C GLU A 10 -5.28 -18.86 5.60
N THR A 11 -4.09 -19.24 5.14
CA THR A 11 -3.17 -20.08 5.91
C THR A 11 -2.43 -19.32 7.01
N TYR A 12 -2.54 -17.99 7.02
CA TYR A 12 -1.92 -17.12 8.01
C TYR A 12 -2.98 -16.56 8.96
N GLU A 13 -2.82 -16.78 10.25
CA GLU A 13 -3.61 -16.13 11.29
C GLU A 13 -3.14 -14.68 11.52
N ALA A 14 -3.23 -13.84 10.48
CA ALA A 14 -2.81 -12.46 10.51
C ALA A 14 -3.97 -11.49 10.83
N SER A 15 -3.72 -10.48 11.66
CA SER A 15 -4.71 -9.42 11.91
C SER A 15 -4.92 -8.50 10.72
N ALA A 16 -3.91 -8.38 9.85
CA ALA A 16 -3.94 -7.62 8.61
C ALA A 16 -2.86 -8.12 7.65
N PHE A 17 -3.04 -7.84 6.36
CA PHE A 17 -2.11 -8.21 5.30
C PHE A 17 -1.55 -6.96 4.62
N LEU A 18 -0.22 -6.85 4.59
CA LEU A 18 0.48 -5.87 3.77
C LEU A 18 0.67 -6.44 2.36
N VAL A 19 0.15 -5.74 1.35
CA VAL A 19 0.16 -6.19 -0.04
C VAL A 19 0.98 -5.25 -0.91
N GLU A 20 2.00 -5.81 -1.55
CA GLU A 20 2.95 -5.10 -2.42
C GLU A 20 3.19 -5.89 -3.73
N CYS A 21 3.58 -5.19 -4.79
CA CYS A 21 4.08 -5.82 -6.02
C CYS A 21 5.58 -6.10 -5.92
N GLY A 22 5.94 -7.38 -5.74
CA GLY A 22 7.33 -7.85 -5.66
C GLY A 22 8.11 -7.88 -6.98
N ARG A 23 7.81 -6.98 -7.95
CA ARG A 23 8.59 -6.91 -9.20
C ARG A 23 9.87 -6.10 -8.99
N GLY A 24 11.01 -6.79 -8.97
CA GLY A 24 12.35 -6.21 -9.10
C GLY A 24 13.42 -6.99 -8.33
N VAL A 25 14.63 -6.44 -8.28
CA VAL A 25 15.84 -7.13 -7.78
C VAL A 25 15.86 -7.18 -6.24
N LEU A 26 15.19 -6.22 -5.59
CA LEU A 26 15.10 -6.14 -4.14
C LEU A 26 13.80 -6.74 -3.60
N PRO A 27 13.82 -7.40 -2.43
CA PRO A 27 12.62 -7.79 -1.71
C PRO A 27 11.93 -6.52 -1.17
N GLY A 28 10.99 -5.99 -1.93
CA GLY A 28 10.24 -4.76 -1.63
C GLY A 28 10.91 -3.48 -2.16
N GLY A 29 10.12 -2.45 -2.46
CA GLY A 29 10.62 -1.10 -2.70
C GLY A 29 11.18 -0.81 -4.10
N ASN A 30 10.67 -1.43 -5.17
CA ASN A 30 11.18 -1.20 -6.52
C ASN A 30 10.72 0.13 -7.18
N ALA A 31 9.98 0.97 -6.45
CA ALA A 31 9.39 2.23 -6.96
C ALA A 31 8.54 2.05 -8.24
N ILE A 32 8.08 0.83 -8.52
CA ILE A 32 7.24 0.53 -9.69
C ILE A 32 5.77 0.65 -9.26
N GLU A 33 5.07 1.62 -9.85
CA GLU A 33 3.62 1.65 -9.84
C GLU A 33 3.07 0.37 -10.46
N TRP A 34 2.05 -0.20 -9.84
CA TRP A 34 1.40 -1.41 -10.31
C TRP A 34 -0.11 -1.23 -10.24
N ASP A 35 -0.83 -2.10 -10.95
CA ASP A 35 -2.29 -2.03 -11.01
C ASP A 35 -2.92 -2.40 -9.66
N TRP A 36 -3.03 -1.42 -8.77
CA TRP A 36 -3.60 -1.55 -7.43
C TRP A 36 -5.06 -2.04 -7.44
N LYS A 37 -5.77 -1.92 -8.57
CA LYS A 37 -7.14 -2.45 -8.70
C LYS A 37 -7.18 -3.97 -8.50
N LYS A 38 -6.09 -4.67 -8.79
CA LYS A 38 -5.99 -6.13 -8.66
C LYS A 38 -6.20 -6.64 -7.24
N VAL A 39 -5.98 -5.79 -6.23
CA VAL A 39 -6.12 -6.20 -4.82
C VAL A 39 -7.42 -5.74 -4.19
N LYS A 40 -8.32 -5.11 -4.95
CA LYS A 40 -9.62 -4.66 -4.43
C LYS A 40 -10.46 -5.81 -3.87
N SER A 41 -10.51 -6.95 -4.57
CA SER A 41 -11.26 -8.14 -4.10
C SER A 41 -10.67 -8.69 -2.80
N PHE A 42 -9.34 -8.74 -2.71
CA PHE A 42 -8.62 -9.16 -1.51
C PHE A 42 -8.90 -8.21 -0.33
N GLY A 43 -8.79 -6.91 -0.57
CA GLY A 43 -9.11 -5.86 0.40
C GLY A 43 -10.58 -5.82 0.82
N ASN A 44 -11.51 -6.39 0.06
CA ASN A 44 -12.89 -6.58 0.54
C ASN A 44 -13.01 -7.74 1.53
N LYS A 45 -12.14 -8.76 1.41
CA LYS A 45 -12.18 -9.97 2.24
C LYS A 45 -11.37 -9.83 3.53
N TYR A 46 -10.17 -9.24 3.46
CA TYR A 46 -9.24 -9.15 4.59
C TYR A 46 -8.83 -7.72 4.90
N PRO A 47 -8.55 -7.36 6.18
CA PRO A 47 -7.92 -6.10 6.53
C PRO A 47 -6.60 -5.93 5.78
N MET A 48 -6.51 -4.89 4.97
CA MET A 48 -5.43 -4.75 3.97
C MET A 48 -4.69 -3.43 4.12
N ILE A 49 -3.36 -3.52 4.16
CA ILE A 49 -2.42 -2.40 4.07
C ILE A 49 -1.86 -2.39 2.64
N LEU A 50 -2.07 -1.32 1.89
CA LEU A 50 -1.51 -1.19 0.54
C LEU A 50 -0.09 -0.65 0.59
N ALA A 51 0.84 -1.29 -0.12
CA ALA A 51 2.22 -0.84 -0.27
C ALA A 51 2.68 -0.93 -1.73
N GLY A 52 3.92 -0.50 -1.97
CA GLY A 52 4.59 -0.58 -3.27
C GLY A 52 4.29 0.60 -4.20
N GLY A 53 5.31 1.42 -4.45
CA GLY A 53 5.27 2.51 -5.43
C GLY A 53 4.39 3.69 -5.05
N LEU A 54 3.94 3.80 -3.80
CA LEU A 54 3.11 4.90 -3.33
C LEU A 54 3.92 6.19 -3.18
N ALA A 55 3.36 7.30 -3.65
CA ALA A 55 3.94 8.64 -3.59
C ALA A 55 2.83 9.70 -3.45
N PRO A 56 3.14 10.95 -3.07
CA PRO A 56 2.13 12.01 -2.92
C PRO A 56 1.27 12.21 -4.17
N GLU A 57 1.82 11.95 -5.36
CA GLU A 57 1.19 12.21 -6.65
C GLU A 57 0.20 11.13 -7.07
N ASN A 58 0.36 9.90 -6.57
CA ASN A 58 -0.42 8.74 -7.00
C ASN A 58 -1.33 8.13 -5.91
N ILE A 59 -1.13 8.51 -4.64
CA ILE A 59 -1.82 7.89 -3.50
C ILE A 59 -3.34 8.01 -3.59
N SER A 60 -3.87 9.13 -4.08
CA SER A 60 -5.31 9.31 -4.26
C SER A 60 -5.90 8.34 -5.28
N HIS A 61 -5.17 8.05 -6.36
CA HIS A 61 -5.58 7.05 -7.33
C HIS A 61 -5.51 5.65 -6.73
N ALA A 62 -4.39 5.33 -6.06
CA ALA A 62 -4.16 4.03 -5.42
C ALA A 62 -5.26 3.69 -4.42
N VAL A 63 -5.61 4.62 -3.51
CA VAL A 63 -6.69 4.45 -2.53
C VAL A 63 -8.04 4.27 -3.22
N SER A 64 -8.35 5.08 -4.23
CA SER A 64 -9.64 5.03 -4.94
C SER A 64 -9.89 3.68 -5.63
N VAL A 65 -8.87 3.08 -6.25
CA VAL A 65 -9.03 1.83 -7.02
C VAL A 65 -8.89 0.57 -6.17
N SER A 66 -8.12 0.61 -5.08
CA SER A 66 -7.84 -0.56 -4.24
C SER A 66 -8.62 -0.59 -2.93
N MET A 67 -9.10 0.56 -2.46
CA MET A 67 -9.88 0.70 -1.23
C MET A 67 -9.24 0.00 -0.02
N PRO A 68 -7.99 0.34 0.37
CA PRO A 68 -7.32 -0.32 1.48
C PRO A 68 -7.83 0.20 2.84
N ASP A 69 -7.48 -0.49 3.92
CA ASP A 69 -7.75 -0.02 5.29
C ASP A 69 -6.63 0.86 5.83
N ALA A 70 -5.40 0.66 5.34
CA ALA A 70 -4.24 1.49 5.61
C ALA A 70 -3.30 1.52 4.39
N VAL A 71 -2.34 2.45 4.40
CA VAL A 71 -1.30 2.56 3.36
C VAL A 71 0.07 2.58 4.03
N ASP A 72 1.05 1.95 3.40
CA ASP A 72 2.45 1.93 3.82
C ASP A 72 3.33 2.55 2.72
N VAL A 73 4.16 3.53 3.11
CA VAL A 73 4.99 4.28 2.17
C VAL A 73 6.43 4.33 2.65
N SER A 74 7.35 3.99 1.76
CA SER A 74 8.79 4.08 2.01
C SER A 74 9.49 5.03 1.04
N SER A 75 9.89 4.58 -0.14
CA SER A 75 10.74 5.35 -1.07
C SER A 75 10.05 6.56 -1.72
N GLY A 76 8.73 6.55 -1.88
CA GLY A 76 7.99 7.67 -2.48
C GLY A 76 8.03 8.97 -1.66
N VAL A 77 8.48 8.91 -0.40
CA VAL A 77 8.68 10.08 0.47
C VAL A 77 10.15 10.30 0.84
N GLU A 78 11.07 9.73 0.07
CA GLU A 78 12.52 9.91 0.26
C GLU A 78 13.10 10.97 -0.69
N SER A 79 14.13 11.68 -0.23
CA SER A 79 15.00 12.52 -1.06
C SER A 79 16.14 11.70 -1.69
N ALA A 80 16.60 10.69 -0.96
CA ALA A 80 17.61 9.71 -1.36
C ALA A 80 17.33 8.39 -0.61
N PRO A 81 17.82 7.22 -1.06
CA PRO A 81 17.55 5.94 -0.42
C PRO A 81 17.80 5.95 1.10
N GLY A 82 16.75 5.68 1.88
CA GLY A 82 16.79 5.68 3.35
C GLY A 82 16.74 7.06 4.02
N GLN A 83 16.70 8.15 3.25
CA GLN A 83 16.59 9.52 3.75
C GLN A 83 15.20 10.10 3.44
N LYS A 84 14.37 10.25 4.48
CA LYS A 84 13.02 10.82 4.36
C LYS A 84 13.05 12.32 4.11
N ASP A 85 12.23 12.78 3.18
CA ASP A 85 11.96 14.19 2.91
C ASP A 85 10.67 14.60 3.65
N LEU A 86 10.79 15.48 4.64
CA LEU A 86 9.64 15.91 5.46
C LEU A 86 8.58 16.66 4.64
N GLY A 87 8.98 17.35 3.56
CA GLY A 87 8.07 17.99 2.63
C GLY A 87 7.23 16.95 1.89
N LYS A 88 7.86 15.89 1.37
CA LYS A 88 7.14 14.77 0.73
C LYS A 88 6.25 14.02 1.72
N VAL A 89 6.72 13.76 2.94
CA VAL A 89 5.90 13.13 3.99
C VAL A 89 4.65 13.96 4.26
N LYS A 90 4.80 15.28 4.43
CA LYS A 90 3.65 16.18 4.66
C LYS A 90 2.68 16.19 3.47
N SER A 91 3.19 16.23 2.25
CA SER A 91 2.38 16.16 1.03
C SER A 91 1.65 14.82 0.91
N PHE A 92 2.30 13.70 1.23
CA PHE A 92 1.70 12.37 1.24
C PHE A 92 0.55 12.30 2.25
N LEU A 93 0.79 12.70 3.50
CA LEU A 93 -0.24 12.70 4.55
C LEU A 93 -1.43 13.58 4.18
N LYS A 94 -1.17 14.75 3.56
CA LYS A 94 -2.23 15.64 3.06
C LYS A 94 -3.04 14.98 1.94
N ALA A 95 -2.38 14.31 0.99
CA ALA A 95 -3.07 13.62 -0.10
C ALA A 95 -3.93 12.45 0.43
N VAL A 96 -3.42 11.68 1.39
CA VAL A 96 -4.17 10.61 2.08
C VAL A 96 -5.39 11.17 2.81
N SER A 97 -5.26 12.26 3.55
CA SER A 97 -6.38 12.82 4.32
C SER A 97 -7.50 13.41 3.45
N MET A 98 -7.20 13.72 2.20
CA MET A 98 -8.16 14.20 1.21
C MET A 98 -8.83 13.06 0.42
N CYS A 99 -8.42 11.81 0.62
CA CYS A 99 -9.02 10.67 -0.07
C CYS A 99 -10.44 10.40 0.45
N GLU A 100 -11.40 10.30 -0.47
CA GLU A 100 -12.75 9.84 -0.13
C GLU A 100 -12.78 8.32 0.00
N LEU A 101 -13.31 7.84 1.12
CA LEU A 101 -13.46 6.43 1.40
C LEU A 101 -14.93 6.03 1.22
N LYS A 102 -15.17 5.14 0.25
CA LYS A 102 -16.48 4.52 0.00
C LYS A 102 -16.73 3.24 0.83
N LYS A 103 -15.91 3.00 1.86
CA LYS A 103 -16.06 1.86 2.79
C LYS A 103 -15.77 2.31 4.22
N THR A 104 -16.36 1.60 5.18
CA THR A 104 -15.93 1.70 6.58
C THR A 104 -14.55 1.04 6.72
N LEU A 105 -13.59 1.78 7.27
CA LEU A 105 -12.25 1.25 7.53
C LEU A 105 -12.28 0.24 8.68
N ARG A 106 -11.58 -0.88 8.50
CA ARG A 106 -11.31 -1.81 9.60
C ARG A 106 -10.10 -1.35 10.40
N LYS A 107 -10.10 -1.67 11.69
CA LYS A 107 -8.98 -1.40 12.59
C LYS A 107 -7.84 -2.38 12.28
N ILE A 108 -6.66 -1.84 11.99
CA ILE A 108 -5.44 -2.62 11.68
C ILE A 108 -4.57 -2.84 12.94
N PHE A 109 -4.64 -1.92 13.93
CA PHE A 109 -3.96 -1.99 15.23
C PHE A 109 -4.85 -1.38 16.32
#